data_AF-Q92MR0-F1
#
_entry.id   AF-Q92MR0-F1
#
_cell.length_a   1.000
_cell.length_b   1.000
_cell.length_c   1.000
_cell.angle_alpha   90.00
_cell.angle_beta   90.00
_cell.angle_gamma   90.00
#
_symmetry.space_group_name_H-M   'P 1'
#
loop_
_entity.id
_entity.type
_entity.pdbx_description
1 polymer ?
#
loop_
_entity_poly.entity_id
_entity_poly.type
_entity_poly.pdbx_seq_one_letter_code
_entity_poly.pdbx_strand_id
1 'polypeptide(L)'
;MARSRRHQLPRRSQRHARGRSRHEGAALRHHCQCLLHAGRKVYPHHDVYGGTKHFVHAVSEGMRQTMSSYRVRVMVISPGVAKSEIDKTITHQDAYDFWDSGRKQLDGGLDANDIARTMLFAYELPQDVNLQEMTITHTGQEF
;
A
#
# COMPACT_ATOMS: atom_id res chain seq x y z
N MET A 1 -27.57 15.61 -68.72
CA MET A 1 -26.17 15.41 -68.26
C MET A 1 -25.94 16.27 -67.04
N ALA A 2 -25.92 15.64 -65.86
CA ALA A 2 -26.08 16.27 -64.56
C ALA A 2 -24.76 16.82 -63.99
N ARG A 3 -24.85 18.01 -63.39
CA ARG A 3 -23.74 18.75 -62.76
C ARG A 3 -23.31 18.10 -61.44
N SER A 4 -22.01 17.84 -61.31
CA SER A 4 -21.33 17.38 -60.10
C SER A 4 -21.50 18.35 -58.94
N ARG A 5 -22.12 17.91 -57.84
CA ARG A 5 -22.05 18.58 -56.52
C ARG A 5 -21.21 17.70 -55.60
N ARG A 6 -20.00 18.15 -55.28
CA ARG A 6 -19.16 17.54 -54.24
C ARG A 6 -19.83 17.74 -52.89
N HIS A 7 -20.16 16.63 -52.24
CA HIS A 7 -20.72 16.58 -50.89
C HIS A 7 -19.59 16.85 -49.88
N GLN A 8 -19.53 18.06 -49.31
CA GLN A 8 -18.62 18.38 -48.22
C GLN A 8 -19.21 17.84 -46.90
N LEU A 9 -18.55 16.85 -46.30
CA LEU A 9 -18.85 16.35 -44.97
C LEU A 9 -18.45 17.38 -43.89
N PRO A 10 -19.24 17.57 -42.82
CA PRO A 10 -18.94 18.57 -41.79
C PRO A 10 -17.81 18.11 -40.87
N ARG A 11 -16.77 18.94 -40.74
CA ARG A 11 -15.68 18.77 -39.76
C ARG A 11 -16.20 19.01 -38.34
N ARG A 12 -16.68 17.96 -37.66
CA ARG A 12 -17.03 17.98 -36.23
C ARG A 12 -16.40 16.77 -35.53
N SER A 13 -15.15 16.92 -35.04
CA SER A 13 -14.67 16.13 -33.89
C SER A 13 -13.32 16.57 -33.27
N GLN A 14 -12.55 17.51 -33.86
CA GLN A 14 -11.25 17.90 -33.27
C GLN A 14 -11.33 19.02 -32.20
N ARG A 15 -12.30 18.96 -31.27
CA ARG A 15 -12.40 19.90 -30.13
C ARG A 15 -12.37 19.22 -28.74
N HIS A 16 -11.71 18.08 -28.62
CA HIS A 16 -11.49 17.41 -27.32
C HIS A 16 -10.03 17.14 -26.95
N ALA A 17 -9.07 17.76 -27.65
CA ALA A 17 -7.64 17.61 -27.35
C ALA A 17 -6.95 18.93 -26.97
N ARG A 18 -7.67 19.87 -26.34
CA ARG A 18 -7.08 21.12 -25.81
C ARG A 18 -7.68 21.44 -24.44
N GLY A 19 -7.05 20.93 -23.40
CA GLY A 19 -7.48 21.20 -22.02
C GLY A 19 -6.81 20.37 -20.94
N ARG A 20 -5.49 20.12 -21.03
CA ARG A 20 -4.67 19.71 -19.88
C ARG A 20 -3.30 20.34 -19.98
N SER A 21 -3.24 21.66 -19.77
CA SER A 21 -1.98 22.33 -19.45
C SER A 21 -2.11 22.91 -18.06
N ARG A 22 -1.04 22.71 -17.27
CA ARG A 22 -0.70 23.38 -15.99
C ARG A 22 -1.24 22.74 -14.72
N HIS A 23 -0.56 21.67 -14.30
CA HIS A 23 -0.25 21.46 -12.88
C HIS A 23 1.26 21.43 -12.72
N GLU A 24 1.90 22.59 -12.90
CA GLU A 24 3.22 22.85 -12.33
C GLU A 24 3.02 22.99 -10.82
N GLY A 25 3.63 22.07 -10.07
CA GLY A 25 3.29 21.76 -8.69
C GLY A 25 2.76 20.33 -8.55
N ALA A 26 3.50 19.35 -9.07
CA ALA A 26 3.17 17.94 -8.88
C ALA A 26 3.47 17.55 -7.42
N ALA A 27 2.55 17.88 -6.51
CA ALA A 27 2.54 17.28 -5.18
C ALA A 27 2.54 15.76 -5.37
N LEU A 28 3.57 15.10 -4.86
CA LEU A 28 3.73 13.66 -4.82
C LEU A 28 2.47 13.03 -4.22
N ARG A 29 1.69 12.29 -5.04
CA ARG A 29 0.42 11.68 -4.60
C ARG A 29 0.66 10.22 -4.23
N HIS A 30 0.69 9.96 -2.93
CA HIS A 30 0.99 8.65 -2.36
C HIS A 30 -0.04 8.28 -1.31
N HIS A 31 -0.42 7.01 -1.29
CA HIS A 31 -1.20 6.40 -0.23
C HIS A 31 -0.42 5.19 0.29
N CYS A 32 -0.04 5.24 1.56
CA CYS A 32 0.73 4.19 2.22
C CYS A 32 -0.13 3.60 3.34
N GLN A 33 -0.34 2.29 3.32
CA GLN A 33 -1.05 1.56 4.37
C GLN A 33 -0.05 0.67 5.12
N CYS A 34 0.04 0.86 6.43
CA CYS A 34 0.88 0.04 7.30
C CYS A 34 0.05 -1.08 7.91
N LEU A 35 0.50 -2.32 7.71
CA LEU A 35 -0.12 -3.57 8.14
C LEU A 35 0.85 -4.37 9.00
N LEU A 36 0.49 -5.60 9.37
CA LEU A 36 1.42 -6.54 9.97
C LEU A 36 1.65 -7.70 9.02
N HIS A 37 2.76 -8.40 9.20
CA HIS A 37 3.08 -9.66 8.52
C HIS A 37 1.94 -10.69 8.63
N ALA A 38 1.10 -10.61 9.68
CA ALA A 38 -0.13 -11.36 9.85
C ALA A 38 -1.16 -11.23 8.69
N GLY A 39 -0.96 -10.30 7.75
CA GLY A 39 -1.74 -10.20 6.50
C GLY A 39 -1.30 -11.14 5.38
N ARG A 40 -0.19 -11.88 5.57
CA ARG A 40 0.38 -12.85 4.62
C ARG A 40 0.51 -14.25 5.21
N LYS A 41 0.67 -14.34 6.52
CA LYS A 41 0.76 -15.60 7.26
C LYS A 41 -0.22 -15.57 8.42
N VAL A 42 -0.79 -16.72 8.73
CA VAL A 42 -1.67 -16.90 9.88
C VAL A 42 -0.83 -17.42 11.04
N TYR A 43 -1.09 -16.89 12.23
CA TYR A 43 -0.43 -17.28 13.48
C TYR A 43 -1.47 -17.75 14.48
N PRO A 44 -1.12 -18.66 15.40
CA PRO A 44 -1.97 -18.96 16.54
C PRO A 44 -2.40 -17.69 17.26
N HIS A 45 -3.66 -17.63 17.69
CA HIS A 45 -4.27 -16.47 18.37
C HIS A 45 -4.42 -15.18 17.54
N HIS A 46 -4.19 -15.24 16.22
CA HIS A 46 -4.29 -14.09 15.32
C HIS A 46 -5.37 -14.24 14.24
N ASP A 47 -6.40 -15.07 14.43
CA ASP A 47 -7.36 -15.39 13.34
C ASP A 47 -8.11 -14.16 12.83
N VAL A 48 -8.77 -13.42 13.73
CA VAL A 48 -9.52 -12.21 13.36
C VAL A 48 -8.57 -11.09 12.95
N TYR A 49 -7.49 -10.89 13.72
CA TYR A 49 -6.49 -9.87 13.43
C TYR A 49 -5.85 -10.09 12.05
N GLY A 50 -5.35 -11.30 11.80
CA GLY A 50 -4.80 -11.74 10.53
C GLY A 50 -5.82 -11.61 9.41
N GLY A 51 -7.08 -11.97 9.64
CA GLY A 51 -8.19 -11.75 8.70
C GLY A 51 -8.33 -10.28 8.30
N THR A 52 -8.31 -9.34 9.26
CA THR A 52 -8.34 -7.90 8.94
C THR A 52 -7.13 -7.46 8.13
N LYS A 53 -5.94 -8.01 8.39
CA LYS A 53 -4.74 -7.64 7.63
C LYS A 53 -4.74 -8.22 6.22
N HIS A 54 -5.26 -9.44 6.02
CA HIS A 54 -5.50 -10.01 4.70
C HIS A 54 -6.54 -9.19 3.91
N PHE A 55 -7.60 -8.72 4.59
CA PHE A 55 -8.59 -7.85 3.98
C PHE A 55 -7.96 -6.54 3.46
N VAL A 56 -7.07 -5.90 4.23
CA VAL A 56 -6.42 -4.68 3.74
C VAL A 56 -5.57 -4.97 2.50
N HIS A 57 -4.82 -6.08 2.44
CA HIS A 57 -4.10 -6.45 1.20
C HIS A 57 -5.03 -6.50 -0.02
N ALA A 58 -6.18 -7.17 0.10
CA ALA A 58 -7.15 -7.26 -0.99
C ALA A 58 -7.72 -5.89 -1.39
N VAL A 59 -8.01 -5.03 -0.42
CA VAL A 59 -8.49 -3.66 -0.68
C VAL A 59 -7.42 -2.81 -1.35
N SER A 60 -6.17 -2.85 -0.86
CA SER A 60 -5.05 -2.10 -1.43
C SER A 60 -4.80 -2.49 -2.89
N GLU A 61 -4.92 -3.77 -3.21
CA GLU A 61 -4.82 -4.30 -4.58
C GLU A 61 -5.89 -3.69 -5.50
N GLY A 62 -7.16 -3.73 -5.10
CA GLY A 62 -8.26 -3.12 -5.86
C GLY A 62 -8.12 -1.59 -5.99
N MET A 63 -7.66 -0.92 -4.92
CA MET A 63 -7.36 0.51 -4.96
C MET A 63 -6.25 0.81 -5.97
N ARG A 64 -5.20 -0.01 -6.05
CA ARG A 64 -4.09 0.22 -6.98
C ARG A 64 -4.55 0.20 -8.44
N GLN A 65 -5.47 -0.71 -8.79
CA GLN A 65 -6.05 -0.78 -10.13
C GLN A 65 -6.83 0.48 -10.49
N THR A 66 -7.70 0.94 -9.58
CA THR A 66 -8.53 2.14 -9.80
C THR A 66 -7.73 3.45 -9.78
N MET A 67 -6.66 3.50 -8.99
CA MET A 67 -5.83 4.70 -8.76
C MET A 67 -4.71 4.89 -9.78
N SER A 68 -4.37 3.85 -10.55
CA SER A 68 -3.30 3.87 -11.57
C SER A 68 -3.48 5.01 -12.59
N SER A 69 -4.71 5.23 -13.07
CA SER A 69 -5.05 6.27 -14.05
C SER A 69 -4.85 7.70 -13.53
N TYR A 70 -4.80 7.88 -12.21
CA TYR A 70 -4.57 9.15 -11.53
C TYR A 70 -3.11 9.36 -11.12
N ARG A 71 -2.21 8.42 -11.48
CA ARG A 71 -0.79 8.42 -11.07
C ARG A 71 -0.64 8.47 -9.55
N VAL A 72 -1.54 7.82 -8.81
CA VAL A 72 -1.47 7.69 -7.35
C VAL A 72 -0.85 6.34 -7.02
N ARG A 73 0.18 6.34 -6.17
CA ARG A 73 0.81 5.11 -5.68
C ARG A 73 0.07 4.57 -4.47
N VAL A 74 -0.21 3.27 -4.46
CA VAL A 74 -0.80 2.55 -3.33
C VAL A 74 0.17 1.46 -2.92
N MET A 75 0.70 1.61 -1.69
CA MET A 75 1.77 0.78 -1.14
C MET A 75 1.31 0.16 0.19
N VAL A 76 1.65 -1.12 0.38
CA VAL A 76 1.40 -1.86 1.61
C VAL A 76 2.72 -2.19 2.29
N ILE A 77 2.87 -1.80 3.55
CA ILE A 77 4.05 -2.10 4.35
C ILE A 77 3.65 -3.07 5.46
N SER A 78 4.27 -4.24 5.52
CA SER A 78 3.95 -5.32 6.46
C SER A 78 5.13 -5.62 7.39
N PRO A 79 5.34 -4.84 8.47
CA PRO A 79 6.26 -5.19 9.54
C PRO A 79 5.91 -6.51 10.25
N GLY A 80 6.95 -7.22 10.66
CA GLY A 80 6.90 -8.30 11.64
C GLY A 80 6.72 -7.77 13.06
N VAL A 81 7.27 -8.48 14.04
CA VAL A 81 7.21 -8.04 15.44
C VAL A 81 8.00 -6.74 15.59
N ALA A 82 7.38 -5.73 16.18
CA ALA A 82 7.94 -4.40 16.38
C ALA A 82 7.77 -3.94 17.82
N LYS A 83 8.68 -3.08 18.27
CA LYS A 83 8.62 -2.39 19.57
C LYS A 83 7.50 -1.35 19.53
N SER A 84 6.31 -1.72 20.01
CA SER A 84 5.14 -0.85 20.04
C SER A 84 4.25 -1.14 21.25
N GLU A 85 3.26 -0.29 21.46
CA GLU A 85 2.27 -0.37 22.53
C GLU A 85 1.07 -1.30 22.22
N ILE A 86 1.24 -2.22 21.26
CA ILE A 86 0.18 -3.13 20.83
C ILE A 86 -0.20 -4.14 21.94
N ASP A 87 0.73 -4.39 22.86
CA ASP A 87 0.58 -5.23 24.05
C ASP A 87 -0.61 -4.80 24.93
N LYS A 88 -0.86 -3.50 25.05
CA LYS A 88 -1.94 -2.92 25.85
C LYS A 88 -3.34 -3.25 25.32
N THR A 89 -3.43 -3.75 24.09
CA THR A 89 -4.71 -4.06 23.43
C THR A 89 -5.08 -5.55 23.47
N ILE A 90 -4.14 -6.42 23.87
CA ILE A 90 -4.37 -7.86 23.95
C ILE A 90 -5.03 -8.18 25.29
N THR A 91 -6.31 -8.59 25.24
CA THR A 91 -7.11 -8.89 26.45
C THR A 91 -7.07 -10.36 26.86
N HIS A 92 -6.72 -11.26 25.94
CA HIS A 92 -6.64 -12.70 26.21
C HIS A 92 -5.24 -13.07 26.68
N GLN A 93 -5.12 -13.65 27.87
CA GLN A 93 -3.83 -13.95 28.50
C GLN A 93 -2.96 -14.90 27.65
N ASP A 94 -3.54 -15.98 27.12
CA ASP A 94 -2.80 -16.94 26.29
C ASP A 94 -2.22 -16.27 25.02
N ALA A 95 -2.98 -15.36 24.42
CA ALA A 95 -2.54 -14.61 23.24
C ALA A 95 -1.43 -13.61 23.59
N TYR A 96 -1.55 -12.97 24.76
CA TYR A 96 -0.52 -12.07 25.28
C TYR A 96 0.77 -12.82 25.56
N ASP A 97 0.70 -13.98 26.24
CA ASP A 97 1.87 -14.78 26.60
C ASP A 97 2.57 -15.33 25.35
N PHE A 98 1.80 -15.80 24.36
CA PHE A 98 2.34 -16.21 23.05
C PHE A 98 3.08 -15.04 22.37
N TRP A 99 2.46 -13.87 22.30
CA TRP A 99 3.05 -12.69 21.67
C TRP A 99 4.28 -12.17 22.43
N ASP A 100 4.22 -12.08 23.76
CA ASP A 100 5.29 -11.57 24.62
C ASP A 100 6.52 -12.50 24.59
N SER A 101 6.31 -13.82 24.55
CA SER A 101 7.39 -14.79 24.39
C SER A 101 8.14 -14.61 23.06
N GLY A 102 7.41 -14.48 21.95
CA GLY A 102 8.00 -14.22 20.64
C GLY A 102 8.72 -12.88 20.58
N ARG A 103 8.15 -11.83 21.17
CA ARG A 103 8.79 -10.52 21.26
C ARG A 103 10.09 -10.55 22.06
N LYS A 104 10.12 -11.24 23.21
CA LYS A 104 11.32 -11.36 24.06
C LYS A 104 12.44 -12.11 23.35
N GLN A 105 12.14 -13.15 22.57
CA GLN A 105 13.13 -13.86 21.75
C GLN A 105 13.78 -12.97 20.69
N LEU A 106 13.12 -11.89 20.29
CA LEU A 106 13.57 -10.95 19.26
C LEU A 106 14.17 -9.65 19.83
N ASP A 107 14.56 -9.64 21.11
CA ASP A 107 15.02 -8.41 21.81
C ASP A 107 14.06 -7.22 21.63
N GLY A 108 12.76 -7.51 21.69
CA GLY A 108 11.69 -6.54 21.48
C GLY A 108 11.23 -6.36 20.03
N GLY A 109 11.92 -6.95 19.05
CA GLY A 109 11.58 -6.87 17.63
C GLY A 109 12.15 -5.64 16.93
N LEU A 110 11.56 -5.27 15.78
CA LEU A 110 11.95 -4.12 14.97
C LEU A 110 11.80 -2.80 15.73
N ASP A 111 12.74 -1.89 15.52
CA ASP A 111 12.61 -0.52 15.98
C ASP A 111 11.62 0.27 15.09
N ALA A 112 10.84 1.16 15.69
CA ALA A 112 9.90 1.99 14.94
C ALA A 112 10.62 2.86 13.89
N ASN A 113 11.86 3.28 14.14
CA ASN A 113 12.66 4.05 13.19
C ASN A 113 13.08 3.21 11.98
N ASP A 114 13.31 1.90 12.12
CA ASP A 114 13.58 1.02 10.98
C ASP A 114 12.37 0.93 10.05
N ILE A 115 11.17 0.81 10.63
CA ILE A 115 9.92 0.80 9.88
C ILE A 115 9.72 2.16 9.18
N ALA A 116 9.95 3.27 9.89
CA ALA A 116 9.84 4.61 9.33
C ALA A 116 10.83 4.85 8.18
N ARG A 117 12.09 4.43 8.31
CA ARG A 117 13.09 4.49 7.23
C ARG A 117 12.67 3.66 6.02
N THR A 118 12.08 2.50 6.26
CA THR A 118 11.56 1.62 5.21
C THR A 118 10.40 2.27 4.44
N MET A 119 9.49 2.93 5.16
CA MET A 119 8.40 3.72 4.56
C MET A 119 8.94 4.91 3.77
N LEU A 120 9.95 5.61 4.30
CA LEU A 120 10.58 6.74 3.63
C LEU A 120 11.26 6.30 2.33
N PHE A 121 12.00 5.20 2.35
CA PHE A 121 12.60 4.61 1.15
C PHE A 121 11.55 4.34 0.06
N ALA A 122 10.42 3.72 0.41
CA ALA A 122 9.34 3.47 -0.54
C ALA A 122 8.74 4.77 -1.09
N TYR A 123 8.61 5.78 -0.23
CA TYR A 123 8.10 7.10 -0.57
C TYR A 123 9.05 7.88 -1.50
N GLU A 124 10.36 7.77 -1.31
CA GLU A 124 11.37 8.51 -2.08
C GLU A 124 11.57 7.97 -3.51
N LEU A 125 11.04 6.79 -3.82
CA LEU A 125 11.09 6.26 -5.18
C LEU A 125 10.42 7.23 -6.17
N PRO A 126 10.86 7.28 -7.45
CA PRO A 126 10.25 8.13 -8.47
C PRO A 126 8.73 7.90 -8.60
N GLN A 127 7.96 8.93 -8.97
CA GLN A 127 6.49 8.85 -9.07
C GLN A 127 6.01 7.71 -10.00
N ASP A 128 6.78 7.38 -11.04
CA ASP A 128 6.48 6.31 -12.00
C ASP A 128 6.83 4.90 -11.49
N VAL A 129 7.44 4.80 -10.30
CA VAL A 129 7.78 3.53 -9.64
C VAL A 129 6.83 3.33 -8.47
N ASN A 130 6.00 2.28 -8.54
CA ASN A 130 5.11 1.90 -7.45
C ASN A 130 5.60 0.62 -6.76
N LEU A 131 6.19 0.77 -5.58
CA LEU A 131 6.55 -0.35 -4.72
C LEU A 131 5.31 -0.86 -4.00
N GLN A 132 4.67 -1.85 -4.61
CA GLN A 132 3.32 -2.27 -4.29
C GLN A 132 3.20 -2.81 -2.86
N GLU A 133 4.18 -3.60 -2.44
CA GLU A 133 4.15 -4.30 -1.17
C GLU A 133 5.58 -4.52 -0.63
N MET A 134 5.76 -4.36 0.68
CA MET A 134 7.02 -4.62 1.36
C MET A 134 6.76 -5.38 2.66
N THR A 135 7.62 -6.35 2.97
CA THR A 135 7.61 -7.04 4.26
C THR A 135 8.97 -6.83 4.91
N ILE A 136 8.96 -6.38 6.16
CA ILE A 136 10.18 -6.17 6.96
C ILE A 136 10.03 -6.96 8.25
N THR A 137 11.01 -7.77 8.60
CA THR A 137 11.00 -8.60 9.81
C THR A 137 12.33 -8.48 10.53
N HIS A 138 12.33 -8.72 11.85
CA HIS A 138 13.57 -8.91 12.57
C HIS A 138 14.29 -10.15 12.02
N THR A 139 15.61 -10.13 11.83
CA THR A 139 16.34 -11.24 11.19
C THR A 139 16.20 -12.56 11.95
N GLY A 140 16.06 -12.50 13.27
CA GLY A 140 15.81 -13.68 14.12
C GLY A 140 14.35 -14.16 14.13
N GLN A 141 13.43 -13.49 13.44
CA GLN A 141 12.04 -13.91 13.36
C GLN A 141 11.92 -15.06 12.35
N GLU A 142 11.63 -16.27 12.83
CA GLU A 142 11.58 -17.49 12.00
C GLU A 142 10.47 -17.49 10.93
N PHE A 143 9.53 -16.54 10.96
CA PHE A 143 8.41 -16.44 10.02
C PHE A 143 8.14 -15.02 9.56
#